data_AF-A0A1I6WF77-F1
#
_entry.id   AF-A0A1I6WF77-F1
#
_cell.length_a   1.000
_cell.length_b   1.000
_cell.length_c   1.000
_cell.angle_alpha   90.00
_cell.angle_beta   90.00
_cell.angle_gamma   90.00
#
_symmetry.space_group_name_H-M   'P 1'
#
loop_
_entity.id
_entity.type
_entity.pdbx_description
1 polymer ?
#
loop_
_entity_poly.entity_id
_entity_poly.type
_entity_poly.pdbx_seq_one_letter_code
_entity_poly.pdbx_strand_id
1 'polypeptide(L)'
;MNKLIGIFFIALLLSGCSKVREQTFLNDLCQPRNDRDEEVCKCMFEVLDKKLSKTVGETWVYNPNVAAHPSFQSAMGEAEKCDYSVR
;
A
#
# COMPACT_ATOMS: atom_id res chain seq x y z
N MET A 1 0.31 -17.43 32.46
CA MET A 1 0.44 -17.47 30.99
C MET A 1 -0.90 -17.06 30.39
N ASN A 2 -1.17 -15.77 30.13
CA ASN A 2 -2.47 -15.34 29.55
C ASN A 2 -2.43 -13.98 28.82
N LYS A 3 -1.25 -13.40 28.58
CA LYS A 3 -1.10 -12.09 27.92
C LYS A 3 -0.76 -12.17 26.42
N LEU A 4 -0.44 -13.36 25.89
CA LEU A 4 0.02 -13.52 24.51
C LEU A 4 -1.12 -13.65 23.48
N ILE A 5 -2.32 -14.09 23.91
CA ILE A 5 -3.44 -14.37 22.98
C ILE A 5 -4.07 -13.07 22.43
N GLY A 6 -4.08 -12.00 23.22
CA GLY A 6 -4.67 -10.72 22.80
C GLY A 6 -3.89 -9.99 21.71
N ILE A 7 -2.56 -10.14 21.66
CA ILE A 7 -1.71 -9.47 20.67
C ILE A 7 -1.87 -10.12 19.28
N PHE A 8 -2.08 -11.44 19.24
CA PHE A 8 -2.23 -12.19 17.99
C PHE A 8 -3.51 -11.83 17.23
N PHE A 9 -4.61 -11.56 17.95
CA PHE A 9 -5.90 -11.22 17.34
C PHE A 9 -5.93 -9.82 16.72
N ILE A 10 -5.22 -8.86 17.33
CA ILE A 10 -5.13 -7.48 16.82
C ILE A 10 -4.23 -7.41 15.57
N ALA A 11 -3.12 -8.17 15.55
CA ALA A 11 -2.24 -8.25 14.38
C ALA A 11 -2.93 -8.89 13.15
N LEU A 12 -3.81 -9.87 13.36
CA LEU A 12 -4.62 -10.49 12.30
C LEU A 12 -5.66 -9.54 11.70
N LEU A 13 -6.30 -8.70 12.52
CA LEU A 13 -7.27 -7.71 12.04
C LEU A 13 -6.59 -6.57 11.26
N LEU A 14 -5.42 -6.10 11.71
CA LEU A 14 -4.65 -5.05 11.03
C LEU A 14 -4.00 -5.54 9.72
N SER A 15 -3.46 -6.76 9.70
CA SER A 15 -2.88 -7.34 8.49
C SER A 15 -3.92 -7.64 7.40
N GLY A 16 -5.14 -8.01 7.79
CA GLY A 16 -6.27 -8.18 6.86
C GLY A 16 -6.60 -6.90 6.09
N CYS A 17 -6.67 -5.75 6.77
CA CYS A 17 -6.92 -4.46 6.12
C CYS A 17 -5.79 -4.06 5.15
N SER A 18 -4.53 -4.34 5.49
CA SER A 18 -3.42 -4.06 4.58
C SER A 18 -3.52 -4.88 3.30
N LYS A 19 -3.83 -6.19 3.42
CA LYS A 19 -3.91 -7.10 2.26
C LYS A 19 -5.08 -6.79 1.32
N VAL A 20 -6.23 -6.36 1.87
CA VAL A 20 -7.36 -5.93 1.05
C VAL A 20 -7.01 -4.67 0.26
N ARG A 21 -6.31 -3.70 0.88
CA ARG A 21 -5.87 -2.48 0.19
C ARG A 21 -4.83 -2.76 -0.89
N GLU A 22 -3.89 -3.66 -0.61
CA GLU A 22 -2.91 -4.12 -1.60
C GLU A 22 -3.62 -4.72 -2.82
N GLN A 23 -4.59 -5.61 -2.60
CA GLN A 23 -5.38 -6.19 -3.69
C GLN A 23 -6.15 -5.13 -4.49
N THR A 24 -6.81 -4.19 -3.82
CA THR A 24 -7.49 -3.06 -4.50
C THR A 24 -6.50 -2.26 -5.34
N PHE A 25 -5.33 -1.92 -4.78
CA PHE A 25 -4.30 -1.19 -5.52
C PHE A 25 -3.81 -1.97 -6.74
N LEU A 26 -3.51 -3.26 -6.58
CA LEU A 26 -3.04 -4.11 -7.67
C LEU A 26 -4.11 -4.27 -8.78
N ASN A 27 -5.36 -4.50 -8.41
CA ASN A 27 -6.43 -4.82 -9.37
C ASN A 27 -7.05 -3.59 -10.05
N ASP A 28 -7.16 -2.48 -9.33
CA ASP A 28 -7.97 -1.35 -9.77
C ASP A 28 -7.12 -0.14 -10.18
N LEU A 29 -5.92 0.01 -9.60
CA LEU A 29 -5.07 1.19 -9.84
C LEU A 29 -3.81 0.87 -10.65
N CYS A 30 -3.07 -0.19 -10.30
CA CYS A 30 -1.79 -0.51 -10.92
C CYS A 30 -1.92 -1.43 -12.14
N GLN A 31 -2.79 -2.44 -12.05
CA GLN A 31 -3.14 -3.36 -13.14
C GLN A 31 -1.90 -4.01 -13.82
N PRO A 32 -1.07 -4.76 -13.08
CA PRO A 32 0.13 -5.37 -13.64
C PRO A 32 -0.21 -6.38 -14.75
N ARG A 33 0.61 -6.43 -15.80
CA ARG A 33 0.37 -7.30 -16.98
C ARG A 33 1.22 -8.56 -17.00
N ASN A 34 2.21 -8.65 -16.13
CA ASN A 34 3.15 -9.75 -15.99
C ASN A 34 3.77 -9.72 -14.59
N ASP A 35 4.51 -10.78 -14.24
CA ASP A 35 5.09 -10.95 -12.89
C ASP A 35 6.03 -9.81 -12.50
N ARG A 36 6.80 -9.26 -13.45
CA ARG A 36 7.68 -8.11 -13.19
C ARG A 36 6.86 -6.85 -12.88
N ASP A 37 5.83 -6.57 -13.66
CA ASP A 37 4.91 -5.46 -13.40
C ASP A 37 4.27 -5.63 -12.00
N GLU A 38 3.92 -6.86 -11.61
CA GLU A 38 3.36 -7.17 -10.29
C GLU A 38 4.35 -6.86 -9.16
N GLU A 39 5.62 -7.23 -9.30
CA GLU A 39 6.68 -6.89 -8.33
C GLU A 39 6.86 -5.38 -8.18
N VAL A 40 6.87 -4.63 -9.29
CA VAL A 40 6.93 -3.17 -9.27
C VAL A 40 5.71 -2.59 -8.58
N CYS A 41 4.50 -3.06 -8.92
CA CYS A 41 3.26 -2.59 -8.31
C CYS A 41 3.21 -2.87 -6.80
N LYS A 42 3.67 -4.03 -6.33
CA LYS A 42 3.76 -4.34 -4.89
C LYS A 42 4.72 -3.40 -4.17
N CYS A 43 5.91 -3.16 -4.75
CA CYS A 43 6.85 -2.18 -4.21
C CYS A 43 6.23 -0.77 -4.14
N MET A 44 5.54 -0.34 -5.20
CA MET A 44 4.85 0.95 -5.22
C MET A 44 3.78 1.03 -4.12
N PHE A 45 2.98 -0.03 -3.95
CA PHE A 45 1.99 -0.10 -2.87
C PHE A 45 2.65 0.06 -1.50
N GLU A 46 3.74 -0.66 -1.19
CA GLU A 46 4.41 -0.54 0.10
C GLU A 46 4.88 0.88 0.41
N VAL A 47 5.47 1.56 -0.58
CA VAL A 47 5.93 2.95 -0.43
C VAL A 47 4.76 3.90 -0.22
N LEU A 48 3.73 3.79 -1.09
CA LEU A 48 2.55 4.63 -1.02
C LEU A 48 1.77 4.40 0.27
N ASP A 49 1.57 3.15 0.67
CA ASP A 49 0.82 2.80 1.87
C ASP A 49 1.51 3.32 3.13
N LYS A 50 2.84 3.19 3.22
CA LYS A 50 3.63 3.72 4.34
C LYS A 50 3.52 5.24 4.46
N LYS A 51 3.45 5.96 3.34
CA LYS A 51 3.40 7.44 3.33
C LYS A 51 1.99 7.98 3.49
N LEU A 52 1.05 7.45 2.72
CA LEU A 52 -0.31 7.96 2.62
C LEU A 52 -1.17 7.47 3.77
N SER A 53 -0.97 6.26 4.30
CA SER A 53 -1.72 5.81 5.50
C SER A 53 -1.46 6.70 6.71
N LYS A 54 -0.24 7.26 6.83
CA LYS A 54 0.11 8.18 7.92
C LYS A 54 -0.43 9.60 7.74
N THR A 55 -0.63 10.05 6.50
CA THR A 55 -0.92 11.46 6.19
C THR A 55 -2.35 11.69 5.72
N VAL A 56 -2.87 10.80 4.88
CA VAL A 56 -4.22 10.81 4.33
C VAL A 56 -5.14 9.86 5.11
N GLY A 57 -4.58 8.80 5.69
CA GLY A 57 -5.29 7.76 6.42
C GLY A 57 -5.27 6.41 5.70
N GLU A 58 -5.54 5.34 6.44
CA GLU A 58 -5.46 3.95 5.97
C GLU A 58 -6.33 3.69 4.72
N THR A 59 -7.39 4.46 4.50
CA THR A 59 -8.33 4.28 3.38
C THR A 59 -7.94 5.05 2.11
N TRP A 60 -6.72 5.59 2.03
CA TRP A 60 -6.26 6.42 0.90
C TRP A 60 -6.47 5.78 -0.48
N VAL A 61 -6.35 4.45 -0.58
CA VAL A 61 -6.56 3.70 -1.83
C VAL A 61 -7.98 3.84 -2.39
N TYR A 62 -8.96 4.11 -1.53
CA TYR A 62 -10.36 4.30 -1.90
C TYR A 62 -10.73 5.78 -2.08
N ASN A 63 -9.81 6.70 -1.81
CA ASN A 63 -10.08 8.13 -1.95
C ASN A 63 -9.89 8.55 -3.41
N PRO A 64 -10.96 8.87 -4.15
CA PRO A 64 -10.86 9.25 -5.57
C PRO A 64 -10.07 10.56 -5.78
N ASN A 65 -9.92 11.36 -4.72
CA ASN A 65 -9.21 12.63 -4.76
C ASN A 65 -7.81 12.53 -4.10
N VAL A 66 -7.29 11.32 -3.86
CA VAL A 66 -5.97 11.15 -3.22
C VAL A 66 -4.86 11.85 -4.00
N ALA A 67 -4.98 11.91 -5.34
CA ALA A 67 -4.03 12.59 -6.21
C ALA A 67 -3.95 14.11 -5.98
N ALA A 68 -5.01 14.73 -5.45
CA ALA A 68 -5.04 16.14 -5.10
C ALA A 68 -4.41 16.43 -3.72
N HIS A 69 -4.11 15.41 -2.93
CA HIS A 69 -3.51 15.59 -1.62
C HIS A 69 -2.03 16.01 -1.74
N PRO A 70 -1.55 17.04 -1.02
CA PRO A 70 -0.17 17.55 -1.17
C PRO A 70 0.92 16.48 -0.99
N SER A 71 0.70 15.52 -0.08
CA SER A 71 1.66 14.43 0.17
C SER A 71 1.72 13.37 -0.94
N PHE A 72 0.73 13.35 -1.85
CA PHE A 72 0.64 12.33 -2.90
C PHE A 72 1.81 12.41 -3.88
N GLN A 73 2.13 13.60 -4.37
CA GLN A 73 3.20 13.78 -5.35
C GLN A 73 4.57 13.35 -4.80
N SER A 74 4.85 13.66 -3.53
CA SER A 74 6.08 13.21 -2.86
C SER A 74 6.10 11.70 -2.62
N ALA A 75 4.95 11.06 -2.39
CA ALA A 75 4.85 9.62 -2.26
C ALA A 75 5.07 8.91 -3.62
N MET A 76 4.47 9.43 -4.68
CA MET A 76 4.63 8.93 -6.04
C MET A 76 6.09 9.01 -6.52
N GLY A 77 6.77 10.14 -6.30
CA GLY A 77 8.18 10.27 -6.69
C GLY A 77 9.14 9.31 -5.97
N GLU A 78 8.75 8.75 -4.82
CA GLU A 78 9.48 7.64 -4.20
C GLU A 78 9.05 6.28 -4.73
N ALA A 79 7.75 6.08 -4.95
CA ALA A 79 7.21 4.84 -5.51
C ALA A 79 7.75 4.56 -6.93
N GLU A 80 7.95 5.60 -7.76
CA GLU A 80 8.53 5.48 -9.10
C GLU A 80 9.94 4.87 -9.11
N LYS A 81 10.65 4.89 -7.97
CA LYS A 81 11.98 4.27 -7.85
C LYS A 81 11.92 2.73 -7.85
N CYS A 82 10.73 2.15 -7.66
CA CYS A 82 10.52 0.71 -7.69
C CYS A 82 10.85 0.10 -9.06
N ASP A 83 10.58 0.77 -10.19
CA ASP A 83 10.95 0.24 -11.52
C ASP A 83 12.47 0.03 -11.70
N TYR A 84 13.28 0.87 -11.03
CA TYR A 84 14.74 0.77 -11.08
C TYR A 84 15.31 -0.25 -10.08
N SER A 85 14.53 -0.57 -9.04
CA SER A 85 14.95 -1.49 -7.98
C SER A 85 14.74 -2.96 -8.35
N VAL A 86 13.91 -3.22 -9.36
CA VAL A 86 13.58 -4.54 -9.92
C VAL A 86 14.37 -4.82 -11.23
N ARG A 87 15.40 -4.02 -11.55
CA ARG A 87 16.34 -4.25 -12.68
C ARG A 87 17.61 -4.93 -12.21
#